data_AF-R8VX11-F1
#
_entry.id   AF-R8VX11-F1
#
_cell.length_a   1.000
_cell.length_b   1.000
_cell.length_c   1.000
_cell.angle_alpha   90.00
_cell.angle_beta   90.00
_cell.angle_gamma   90.00
#
_symmetry.space_group_name_H-M   'P 1'
#
loop_
_entity.id
_entity.type
_entity.pdbx_description
1 polymer ?
#
loop_
_entity_poly.entity_id
_entity_poly.type
_entity_poly.pdbx_seq_one_letter_code
_entity_poly.pdbx_strand_id
1 'polypeptide(L)'
;MKGKRILTALIAAALTGGITCAYVAPIRENNTVVRWQLQTSTTQTEEMNTEVGMIYGMNTQDKPVEIYTRMEVTGQSEDAQWAAEQMNTDWSRSNLNAYDRNGNRVEGWGFDGDGKAVLHLHERYDAHGNCVSQTGLSVGDTFTEYTYDEKGRIISMTQTTIDAQTGDVEYQSTTTQTYTDRPDGSYTVQQSDEELMTEVVDEYDAAGNLISRRIIWDSDGRTTDYDYTYDDQNREIGVELYSDGQLRDRTVIEYDVDGLISRAITYDSTGAIIGTSESREVDGPQLGEDET
;
A
#
# COMPACT_ATOMS: atom_id res chain seq x y z
N MET A 1 -31.05 47.18 42.55
CA MET A 1 -31.06 45.75 42.20
C MET A 1 -30.29 45.57 40.90
N LYS A 2 -29.26 44.71 40.94
CA LYS A 2 -28.67 43.89 39.84
C LYS A 2 -28.42 44.61 38.49
N GLY A 3 -27.22 44.76 37.94
CA GLY A 3 -25.92 44.15 38.20
C GLY A 3 -25.19 43.87 36.88
N LYS A 4 -23.87 44.09 36.86
CA LYS A 4 -22.84 43.54 35.92
C LYS A 4 -22.90 44.02 34.45
N ARG A 5 -21.84 44.18 33.66
CA ARG A 5 -20.35 44.13 33.71
C ARG A 5 -19.94 44.55 32.26
N ILE A 6 -19.00 45.48 32.02
CA ILE A 6 -17.59 45.23 31.61
C ILE A 6 -17.52 44.20 30.43
N LEU A 7 -17.07 44.45 29.19
CA LEU A 7 -15.74 44.86 28.68
C LEU A 7 -15.85 44.98 27.13
N THR A 8 -15.48 46.09 26.48
CA THR A 8 -14.29 46.25 25.60
C THR A 8 -13.70 44.99 24.92
N ALA A 9 -13.65 45.01 23.58
CA ALA A 9 -12.56 44.52 22.70
C ALA A 9 -12.78 45.21 21.34
N LEU A 10 -12.06 46.26 20.90
CA LEU A 10 -10.62 46.44 20.64
C LEU A 10 -9.98 45.32 19.80
N ILE A 11 -9.93 45.60 18.48
CA ILE A 11 -8.86 45.36 17.49
C ILE A 11 -8.25 43.95 17.42
N ALA A 12 -8.44 43.28 16.27
CA ALA A 12 -7.34 42.63 15.54
C ALA A 12 -7.74 42.31 14.09
N ALA A 13 -7.68 43.32 13.21
CA ALA A 13 -7.35 43.08 11.81
C ALA A 13 -5.81 43.00 11.71
N ALA A 14 -5.26 41.79 11.88
CA ALA A 14 -3.91 41.36 11.46
C ALA A 14 -3.60 40.04 12.17
N LEU A 15 -3.86 38.89 11.51
CA LEU A 15 -3.21 37.58 11.71
C LEU A 15 -3.87 36.45 10.89
N THR A 16 -4.81 36.75 9.98
CA THR A 16 -5.38 35.72 9.09
C THR A 16 -4.44 35.31 7.95
N GLY A 17 -3.40 36.09 7.64
CA GLY A 17 -2.41 35.73 6.60
C GLY A 17 -1.32 34.75 7.05
N GLY A 18 -0.91 34.77 8.33
CA GLY A 18 0.14 33.88 8.84
C GLY A 18 -0.36 32.47 9.17
N ILE A 19 -1.58 32.36 9.71
CA ILE A 19 -2.16 31.09 10.15
C ILE A 19 -2.71 30.29 8.97
N THR A 20 -3.26 30.95 7.94
CA THR A 20 -3.69 30.27 6.71
C THR A 20 -2.51 29.78 5.88
N CYS A 21 -1.47 30.60 5.67
CA CYS A 21 -0.28 30.18 4.94
C CYS A 21 0.48 29.04 5.63
N ALA A 22 0.65 29.09 6.96
CA ALA A 22 1.31 28.02 7.70
C ALA A 22 0.50 26.71 7.76
N TYR A 23 -0.83 26.79 7.68
CA TYR A 23 -1.69 25.60 7.66
C TYR A 23 -1.78 24.96 6.26
N VAL A 24 -1.81 25.79 5.22
CA VAL A 24 -1.99 25.33 3.83
C VAL A 24 -0.67 24.85 3.21
N ALA A 25 0.50 25.40 3.61
CA ALA A 25 1.77 25.02 3.02
C ALA A 25 2.12 23.51 3.18
N PRO A 26 2.05 22.91 4.39
CA PRO A 26 2.33 21.48 4.54
C PRO A 26 1.35 20.59 3.79
N ILE A 27 0.08 20.98 3.74
CA ILE A 27 -0.94 20.26 2.96
C ILE A 27 -0.60 20.34 1.47
N ARG A 28 -0.25 21.52 0.96
CA ARG A 28 0.13 21.68 -0.44
C ARG A 28 1.37 20.86 -0.78
N GLU A 29 2.40 20.91 0.08
CA GLU A 29 3.65 20.17 -0.10
C GLU A 29 3.43 18.66 -0.11
N ASN A 30 2.62 18.13 0.80
CA ASN A 30 2.33 16.69 0.87
C ASN A 30 1.44 16.21 -0.29
N ASN A 31 0.80 17.11 -1.03
CA ASN A 31 -0.08 16.81 -2.15
C ASN A 31 0.45 17.32 -3.51
N THR A 32 1.72 17.70 -3.56
CA THR A 32 2.38 18.14 -4.81
C THR A 32 3.41 17.10 -5.21
N VAL A 33 3.33 16.62 -6.45
CA VAL A 33 4.38 15.81 -7.04
C VAL A 33 5.63 16.67 -7.26
N VAL A 34 6.76 16.22 -6.72
CA VAL A 34 8.07 16.89 -6.85
C VAL A 34 9.10 16.07 -7.61
N ARG A 35 8.87 14.75 -7.73
CA ARG A 35 9.70 13.85 -8.54
C ARG A 35 8.87 12.69 -9.06
N TRP A 36 9.34 12.09 -10.16
CA TRP A 36 8.71 10.92 -10.75
C TRP A 36 9.68 9.74 -10.79
N GLN A 37 9.16 8.55 -10.50
CA GLN A 37 9.91 7.31 -10.51
C GLN A 37 9.17 6.30 -11.36
N LEU A 38 9.89 5.62 -12.26
CA LEU A 38 9.39 4.47 -13.00
C LEU A 38 9.99 3.21 -12.37
N GLN A 39 9.14 2.26 -12.03
CA GLN A 39 9.52 0.87 -11.79
C GLN A 39 8.98 0.01 -12.92
N THR A 40 9.83 -0.85 -13.49
CA THR A 40 9.44 -1.86 -14.47
C THR A 40 9.77 -3.23 -13.93
N SER A 41 8.81 -4.15 -13.99
CA SER A 41 8.98 -5.53 -13.57
C SER A 41 8.57 -6.46 -14.69
N THR A 42 9.35 -7.52 -14.91
CA THR A 42 9.01 -8.60 -15.83
C THR A 42 8.85 -9.91 -15.09
N THR A 43 7.89 -10.72 -15.52
CA THR A 43 7.71 -12.10 -15.10
C THR A 43 7.64 -12.97 -16.35
N GLN A 44 8.36 -14.08 -16.36
CA GLN A 44 8.45 -15.01 -17.47
C GLN A 44 7.93 -16.38 -17.04
N THR A 45 7.06 -16.95 -17.86
CA THR A 45 6.62 -18.34 -17.75
C THR A 45 7.02 -19.10 -19.02
N GLU A 46 6.72 -20.39 -19.08
CA GLU A 46 6.93 -21.17 -20.31
C GLU A 46 6.12 -20.64 -21.51
N GLU A 47 5.00 -19.96 -21.23
CA GLU A 47 3.99 -19.61 -22.25
C GLU A 47 4.05 -18.13 -22.64
N MET A 48 4.39 -17.25 -21.69
CA MET A 48 4.30 -15.80 -21.89
C MET A 48 5.28 -15.01 -21.02
N ASN A 49 5.51 -13.78 -21.43
CA ASN A 49 6.21 -12.76 -20.66
C ASN A 49 5.24 -11.64 -20.34
N THR A 50 5.20 -11.24 -19.08
CA THR A 50 4.42 -10.09 -18.60
C THR A 50 5.37 -9.01 -18.14
N GLU A 51 5.20 -7.80 -18.67
CA GLU A 51 5.84 -6.58 -18.18
C GLU A 51 4.79 -5.71 -17.48
N VAL A 52 5.11 -5.23 -16.29
CA VAL A 52 4.31 -4.24 -15.55
C VAL A 52 5.16 -3.00 -15.35
N GLY A 53 4.65 -1.87 -15.78
CA GLY A 53 5.24 -0.56 -15.51
C GLY A 53 4.41 0.18 -14.47
N MET A 54 5.08 0.79 -13.50
CA MET A 54 4.47 1.68 -12.50
C MET A 54 5.22 3.00 -12.45
N ILE A 55 4.53 4.12 -12.71
CA ILE A 55 5.08 5.46 -12.55
C ILE A 55 4.46 6.09 -11.31
N TYR A 56 5.32 6.50 -10.38
CA TYR A 56 4.95 7.13 -9.12
C TYR A 56 5.30 8.62 -9.14
N GLY A 57 4.31 9.47 -8.92
CA GLY A 57 4.50 10.88 -8.63
C GLY A 57 4.64 11.08 -7.13
N MET A 58 5.87 11.31 -6.67
CA MET A 58 6.21 11.35 -5.25
C MET A 58 6.20 12.78 -4.72
N ASN A 59 5.70 12.97 -3.50
CA ASN A 59 5.82 14.24 -2.76
C ASN A 59 7.19 14.37 -2.07
N THR A 60 7.37 15.46 -1.31
CA THR A 60 8.60 15.76 -0.56
C THR A 60 8.89 14.81 0.61
N GLN A 61 7.94 13.94 0.98
CA GLN A 61 8.07 12.92 2.01
C GLN A 61 8.19 11.50 1.43
N ASP A 62 8.44 11.38 0.12
CA ASP A 62 8.51 10.11 -0.60
C ASP A 62 7.22 9.28 -0.49
N LYS A 63 6.06 9.97 -0.52
CA LYS A 63 4.75 9.33 -0.61
C LYS A 63 4.15 9.51 -2.00
N PRO A 64 3.53 8.47 -2.58
CA PRO A 64 2.96 8.54 -3.92
C PRO A 64 1.65 9.34 -3.92
N VAL A 65 1.65 10.50 -4.56
CA VAL A 65 0.46 11.32 -4.80
C VAL A 65 -0.30 10.80 -6.01
N GLU A 66 0.40 10.45 -7.07
CA GLU A 66 -0.18 9.91 -8.31
C GLU A 66 0.51 8.60 -8.68
N ILE A 67 -0.26 7.63 -9.16
CA ILE A 67 0.28 6.37 -9.68
C ILE A 67 -0.33 6.09 -11.04
N TYR A 68 0.54 5.78 -12.00
CA TYR A 68 0.17 5.30 -13.32
C TYR A 68 0.67 3.89 -13.49
N THR A 69 -0.11 3.06 -14.19
CA THR A 69 0.23 1.67 -14.46
C THR A 69 0.06 1.37 -15.93
N ARG A 70 0.89 0.46 -16.43
CA ARG A 70 0.68 -0.23 -17.70
C ARG A 70 0.97 -1.71 -17.52
N MET A 71 0.40 -2.52 -18.40
CA MET A 71 0.69 -3.93 -18.47
C MET A 71 0.84 -4.36 -19.92
N GLU A 72 1.86 -5.16 -20.19
CA GLU A 72 2.10 -5.74 -21.50
C GLU A 72 2.39 -7.23 -21.35
N VAL A 73 1.55 -8.05 -21.97
CA VAL A 73 1.72 -9.49 -22.11
C VAL A 73 2.16 -9.79 -23.54
N THR A 74 3.20 -10.59 -23.66
CA THR A 74 3.74 -11.05 -24.95
C THR A 74 3.95 -12.56 -24.93
N GLY A 75 3.76 -13.22 -26.06
CA GLY A 75 3.98 -14.66 -26.21
C GLY A 75 3.39 -15.18 -27.51
N GLN A 76 3.69 -16.45 -27.83
CA GLN A 76 3.22 -17.09 -29.07
C GLN A 76 2.11 -18.11 -28.84
N SER A 77 1.87 -18.55 -27.59
CA SER A 77 0.79 -19.48 -27.27
C SER A 77 -0.58 -18.83 -27.45
N GLU A 78 -1.61 -19.66 -27.64
CA GLU A 78 -3.01 -19.19 -27.65
C GLU A 78 -3.36 -18.50 -26.31
N ASP A 79 -2.85 -19.03 -25.20
CA ASP A 79 -3.06 -18.45 -23.86
C ASP A 79 -2.39 -17.07 -23.73
N ALA A 80 -1.20 -16.88 -24.29
CA ALA A 80 -0.52 -15.59 -24.29
C ALA A 80 -1.25 -14.55 -25.15
N GLN A 81 -1.77 -14.96 -26.32
CA GLN A 81 -2.56 -14.07 -27.18
C GLN A 81 -3.87 -13.68 -26.50
N TRP A 82 -4.56 -14.64 -25.88
CA TRP A 82 -5.77 -14.37 -25.12
C TRP A 82 -5.49 -13.44 -23.93
N ALA A 83 -4.43 -13.70 -23.15
CA ALA A 83 -4.03 -12.85 -22.04
C ALA A 83 -3.69 -11.43 -22.50
N ALA A 84 -2.96 -11.28 -23.61
CA ALA A 84 -2.65 -9.98 -24.19
C ALA A 84 -3.92 -9.19 -24.57
N GLU A 85 -4.94 -9.85 -25.13
CA GLU A 85 -6.22 -9.19 -25.46
C GLU A 85 -6.98 -8.71 -24.23
N GLN A 86 -6.83 -9.37 -23.08
CA GLN A 86 -7.57 -9.03 -21.86
C GLN A 86 -6.81 -8.10 -20.91
N MET A 87 -5.48 -8.18 -20.90
CA MET A 87 -4.63 -7.60 -19.85
C MET A 87 -3.77 -6.45 -20.35
N ASN A 88 -3.53 -6.32 -21.65
CA ASN A 88 -2.69 -5.24 -22.15
C ASN A 88 -3.38 -3.90 -21.93
N THR A 89 -2.66 -2.99 -21.27
CA THR A 89 -3.12 -1.64 -20.99
C THR A 89 -2.03 -0.65 -21.36
N ASP A 90 -2.45 0.45 -21.99
CA ASP A 90 -1.63 1.63 -22.08
C ASP A 90 -1.52 2.31 -20.71
N TRP A 91 -0.57 3.25 -20.59
CA TRP A 91 -0.41 4.03 -19.38
C TRP A 91 -1.70 4.75 -19.01
N SER A 92 -2.29 4.34 -17.89
CA SER A 92 -3.45 4.99 -17.30
C SER A 92 -3.18 5.31 -15.83
N ARG A 93 -3.84 6.35 -15.32
CA ARG A 93 -3.77 6.69 -13.90
C ARG A 93 -4.54 5.62 -13.14
N SER A 94 -3.88 4.92 -12.22
CA SER A 94 -4.52 3.93 -11.36
C SER A 94 -4.86 4.46 -9.98
N ASN A 95 -4.09 5.43 -9.47
CA ASN A 95 -4.33 5.99 -8.13
C ASN A 95 -4.09 7.49 -8.04
N LEU A 96 -4.85 8.14 -7.14
CA LEU A 96 -4.63 9.50 -6.66
C LEU A 96 -4.81 9.53 -5.14
N ASN A 97 -3.81 10.03 -4.42
CA ASN A 97 -3.83 10.10 -2.96
C ASN A 97 -3.76 11.55 -2.49
N ALA A 98 -4.46 11.83 -1.39
CA ALA A 98 -4.32 13.08 -0.65
C ALA A 98 -3.86 12.83 0.79
N TYR A 99 -3.03 13.72 1.30
CA TYR A 99 -2.37 13.62 2.59
C TYR A 99 -2.65 14.83 3.48
N ASP A 100 -2.79 14.59 4.78
CA ASP A 100 -2.81 15.65 5.78
C ASP A 100 -1.42 16.25 5.99
N ARG A 101 -1.31 17.26 6.87
CA ARG A 101 -0.05 17.93 7.19
C ARG A 101 1.01 17.01 7.85
N ASN A 102 0.58 15.94 8.49
CA ASN A 102 1.46 14.96 9.15
C ASN A 102 1.91 13.88 8.15
N GLY A 103 1.39 13.92 6.92
CA GLY A 103 1.66 12.96 5.87
C GLY A 103 0.78 11.71 5.96
N ASN A 104 -0.27 11.70 6.78
CA ASN A 104 -1.22 10.58 6.78
C ASN A 104 -2.10 10.70 5.55
N ARG A 105 -2.33 9.60 4.81
CA ARG A 105 -3.27 9.62 3.68
C ARG A 105 -4.67 9.84 4.23
N VAL A 106 -5.38 10.87 3.79
CA VAL A 106 -6.75 11.15 4.24
C VAL A 106 -7.79 10.79 3.19
N GLU A 107 -7.35 10.68 1.94
CA GLU A 107 -8.20 10.38 0.81
C GLU A 107 -7.43 9.59 -0.25
N GLY A 108 -8.10 8.67 -0.92
CA GLY A 108 -7.52 7.87 -2.01
C GLY A 108 -8.55 7.56 -3.07
N TRP A 109 -8.16 7.62 -4.34
CA TRP A 109 -8.99 7.25 -5.47
C TRP A 109 -8.31 6.12 -6.24
N GLY A 110 -9.08 5.08 -6.55
CA GLY A 110 -8.69 4.01 -7.47
C GLY A 110 -9.47 4.12 -8.76
N PHE A 111 -8.78 3.95 -9.89
CA PHE A 111 -9.35 4.08 -11.23
C PHE A 111 -9.20 2.75 -11.99
N ASP A 112 -10.16 2.44 -12.85
CA ASP A 112 -10.05 1.34 -13.82
C ASP A 112 -9.21 1.74 -15.05
N GLY A 113 -9.02 0.81 -15.98
CA GLY A 113 -8.22 1.01 -17.19
C GLY A 113 -8.75 2.11 -18.12
N ASP A 114 -10.04 2.45 -18.02
CA ASP A 114 -10.68 3.53 -18.78
C ASP A 114 -10.59 4.88 -18.04
N GLY A 115 -9.94 4.92 -16.88
CA GLY A 115 -9.77 6.11 -16.04
C GLY A 115 -11.02 6.48 -15.23
N LYS A 116 -12.01 5.59 -15.13
CA LYS A 116 -13.19 5.81 -14.29
C LYS A 116 -12.86 5.47 -12.85
N ALA A 117 -13.25 6.34 -11.92
CA ALA A 117 -13.13 6.08 -10.49
C ALA A 117 -14.01 4.88 -10.10
N VAL A 118 -13.37 3.84 -9.56
CA VAL A 118 -14.02 2.60 -9.08
C VAL A 118 -13.87 2.43 -7.58
N LEU A 119 -13.00 3.22 -6.93
CA LEU A 119 -12.82 3.24 -5.49
C LEU A 119 -12.60 4.68 -5.03
N HIS A 120 -13.29 5.07 -3.96
CA HIS A 120 -13.00 6.29 -3.22
C HIS A 120 -12.89 5.99 -1.73
N LEU A 121 -11.74 6.32 -1.17
CA LEU A 121 -11.32 5.96 0.17
C LEU A 121 -11.21 7.22 1.04
N HIS A 122 -11.71 7.15 2.27
CA HIS A 122 -11.45 8.14 3.31
C HIS A 122 -10.86 7.49 4.56
N GLU A 123 -9.85 8.12 5.14
CA GLU A 123 -9.14 7.58 6.30
C GLU A 123 -9.14 8.60 7.46
N ARG A 124 -9.26 8.08 8.68
CA ARG A 124 -9.24 8.90 9.91
C ARG A 124 -8.22 8.34 10.88
N TYR A 125 -7.61 9.26 11.61
CA TYR A 125 -6.50 8.94 12.51
C TYR A 125 -6.76 9.43 13.93
N ASP A 126 -6.19 8.72 14.90
CA ASP A 126 -6.10 9.19 16.28
C ASP A 126 -5.01 10.26 16.44
N ALA A 127 -4.82 10.74 17.68
CA ALA A 127 -3.81 11.75 18.00
C ALA A 127 -2.35 11.25 17.87
N HIS A 128 -2.14 9.94 17.84
CA HIS A 128 -0.83 9.31 17.67
C HIS A 128 -0.52 9.03 16.18
N GLY A 129 -1.49 9.21 15.29
CA GLY A 129 -1.35 8.93 13.86
C GLY A 129 -1.72 7.50 13.47
N ASN A 130 -2.42 6.74 14.34
CA ASN A 130 -2.94 5.42 14.02
C ASN A 130 -4.26 5.55 13.23
N CYS A 131 -4.43 4.79 12.14
CA CYS A 131 -5.65 4.80 11.35
C CYS A 131 -6.79 4.13 12.13
N VAL A 132 -7.76 4.91 12.64
CA VAL A 132 -8.87 4.35 13.42
C VAL A 132 -10.03 3.89 12.56
N SER A 133 -10.16 4.43 11.34
CA SER A 133 -11.20 4.02 10.42
C SER A 133 -10.86 4.30 8.97
N GLN A 134 -11.32 3.42 8.10
CA GLN A 134 -11.28 3.58 6.65
C GLN A 134 -12.70 3.39 6.08
N THR A 135 -13.10 4.21 5.11
CA THR A 135 -14.39 4.07 4.40
C THR A 135 -14.13 3.98 2.91
N GLY A 136 -14.55 2.88 2.29
CA GLY A 136 -14.42 2.62 0.85
C GLY A 136 -15.78 2.68 0.17
N LEU A 137 -15.90 3.56 -0.82
CA LEU A 137 -17.08 3.70 -1.67
C LEU A 137 -16.79 2.99 -3.00
N SER A 138 -17.02 1.68 -3.05
CA SER A 138 -16.82 0.90 -4.29
C SER A 138 -17.88 -0.19 -4.50
N VAL A 139 -18.38 -0.84 -3.44
CA VAL A 139 -19.47 -1.84 -3.47
C VAL A 139 -20.10 -1.90 -2.06
N GLY A 140 -21.19 -1.15 -1.84
CA GLY A 140 -21.69 -0.90 -0.48
C GLY A 140 -20.77 0.08 0.26
N ASP A 141 -21.29 0.77 1.27
CA ASP A 141 -20.47 1.67 2.09
C ASP A 141 -19.65 0.79 3.05
N THR A 142 -18.58 0.17 2.56
CA THR A 142 -17.72 -0.64 3.41
C THR A 142 -16.92 0.29 4.32
N PHE A 143 -16.93 0.01 5.62
CA PHE A 143 -16.05 0.67 6.57
C PHE A 143 -15.28 -0.36 7.39
N THR A 144 -14.04 -0.01 7.69
CA THR A 144 -13.15 -0.81 8.51
C THR A 144 -12.74 -0.01 9.72
N GLU A 145 -12.85 -0.62 10.90
CA GLU A 145 -12.42 -0.05 12.17
C GLU A 145 -11.24 -0.84 12.72
N TYR A 146 -10.31 -0.13 13.36
CA TYR A 146 -9.11 -0.72 13.92
C TYR A 146 -9.02 -0.44 15.42
N THR A 147 -8.55 -1.45 16.15
CA THR A 147 -8.21 -1.33 17.57
C THR A 147 -6.75 -1.69 17.77
N TYR A 148 -6.14 -1.04 18.75
CA TYR A 148 -4.70 -1.07 18.98
C TYR A 148 -4.36 -1.45 20.41
N ASP A 149 -3.21 -2.11 20.60
CA ASP A 149 -2.61 -2.26 21.92
C ASP A 149 -1.89 -0.99 22.39
N GLU A 150 -1.34 -1.02 23.61
CA GLU A 150 -0.63 0.12 24.21
C GLU A 150 0.64 0.54 23.45
N LYS A 151 1.17 -0.32 22.57
CA LYS A 151 2.32 -0.05 21.71
C LYS A 151 1.92 0.50 20.34
N GLY A 152 0.61 0.68 20.08
CA GLY A 152 0.10 1.13 18.80
C GLY A 152 0.05 0.05 17.72
N ARG A 153 0.06 -1.24 18.11
CA ARG A 153 -0.05 -2.38 17.18
C ARG A 153 -1.50 -2.81 17.03
N ILE A 154 -1.94 -3.14 15.81
CA ILE A 154 -3.33 -3.54 15.54
C ILE A 154 -3.63 -4.86 16.27
N ILE A 155 -4.69 -4.92 17.07
CA ILE A 155 -5.13 -6.17 17.73
C ILE A 155 -6.44 -6.71 17.17
N SER A 156 -7.23 -5.85 16.52
CA SER A 156 -8.42 -6.26 15.80
C SER A 156 -8.76 -5.27 14.70
N MET A 157 -9.24 -5.82 13.59
CA MET A 157 -9.78 -5.13 12.43
C MET A 157 -11.18 -5.67 12.20
N THR A 158 -12.18 -4.80 12.18
CA THR A 158 -13.57 -5.17 11.86
C THR A 158 -13.96 -4.49 10.55
N GLN A 159 -14.27 -5.29 9.53
CA GLN A 159 -14.82 -4.82 8.27
C GLN A 159 -16.34 -4.98 8.31
N THR A 160 -17.07 -3.94 7.91
CA THR A 160 -18.54 -3.96 7.82
C THR A 160 -18.98 -3.39 6.49
N THR A 161 -19.83 -4.12 5.78
CA THR A 161 -20.50 -3.67 4.54
C THR A 161 -21.97 -3.44 4.85
N ILE A 162 -22.46 -2.27 4.45
CA ILE A 162 -23.87 -1.90 4.59
C ILE A 162 -24.53 -1.68 3.24
N ASP A 163 -25.83 -1.98 3.16
CA ASP A 163 -26.70 -1.53 2.08
C ASP A 163 -26.81 0.00 2.18
N ALA A 164 -26.30 0.71 1.17
CA ALA A 164 -26.27 2.17 1.18
C ALA A 164 -27.68 2.82 1.14
N GLN A 165 -28.72 2.09 0.72
CA GLN A 165 -30.10 2.58 0.65
C GLN A 165 -30.85 2.38 1.97
N THR A 166 -30.66 1.23 2.63
CA THR A 166 -31.39 0.90 3.87
C THR A 166 -30.58 1.17 5.13
N GLY A 167 -29.25 1.16 5.04
CA GLY A 167 -28.33 1.22 6.17
C GLY A 167 -28.18 -0.11 6.92
N ASP A 168 -28.72 -1.21 6.39
CA ASP A 168 -28.64 -2.52 7.01
C ASP A 168 -27.24 -3.13 6.80
N VAL A 169 -26.73 -3.85 7.81
CA VAL A 169 -25.47 -4.60 7.68
C VAL A 169 -25.71 -5.82 6.81
N GLU A 170 -25.03 -5.86 5.66
CA GLU A 170 -25.05 -7.00 4.75
C GLU A 170 -23.98 -8.02 5.12
N TYR A 171 -22.82 -7.54 5.58
CA TYR A 171 -21.66 -8.37 5.90
C TYR A 171 -20.81 -7.73 6.99
N GLN A 172 -20.27 -8.55 7.89
CA GLN A 172 -19.32 -8.12 8.89
C GLN A 172 -18.33 -9.25 9.20
N SER A 173 -17.04 -8.94 9.17
CA SER A 173 -15.98 -9.85 9.57
C SER A 173 -15.02 -9.17 10.52
N THR A 174 -14.40 -9.97 11.39
CA THR A 174 -13.37 -9.50 12.32
C THR A 174 -12.15 -10.39 12.23
N THR A 175 -11.01 -9.75 11.98
CA THR A 175 -9.70 -10.35 12.08
C THR A 175 -9.06 -9.93 13.39
N THR A 176 -8.43 -10.86 14.11
CA THR A 176 -7.73 -10.56 15.37
C THR A 176 -6.26 -10.93 15.27
N GLN A 177 -5.43 -10.22 16.05
CA GLN A 177 -3.98 -10.41 16.08
C GLN A 177 -3.49 -10.54 17.52
N THR A 178 -2.64 -11.54 17.77
CA THR A 178 -1.98 -11.77 19.06
C THR A 178 -0.46 -11.61 18.90
N TYR A 179 0.16 -10.92 19.87
CA TYR A 179 1.58 -10.58 19.83
C TYR A 179 2.35 -11.31 20.92
N THR A 180 3.52 -11.85 20.57
CA THR A 180 4.47 -12.40 21.55
C THR A 180 5.80 -11.65 21.45
N ASP A 181 6.04 -10.74 22.40
CA ASP A 181 7.28 -9.98 22.50
C ASP A 181 8.43 -10.81 23.09
N ARG A 182 9.64 -10.65 22.57
CA ARG A 182 10.86 -11.28 23.08
C ARG A 182 11.81 -10.25 23.72
N PRO A 183 12.71 -10.66 24.64
CA PRO A 183 13.58 -9.73 25.37
C PRO A 183 14.57 -8.93 24.50
N ASP A 184 14.88 -9.42 23.29
CA ASP A 184 15.75 -8.74 22.33
C ASP A 184 15.03 -7.67 21.50
N GLY A 185 13.72 -7.50 21.70
CA GLY A 185 12.88 -6.55 20.96
C GLY A 185 12.18 -7.15 19.74
N SER A 186 12.54 -8.37 19.33
CA SER A 186 11.81 -9.11 18.30
C SER A 186 10.42 -9.54 18.80
N TYR A 187 9.51 -9.85 17.89
CA TYR A 187 8.17 -10.31 18.25
C TYR A 187 7.57 -11.22 17.18
N THR A 188 6.54 -11.98 17.56
CA THR A 188 5.68 -12.68 16.60
C THR A 188 4.29 -12.08 16.60
N VAL A 189 3.62 -12.16 15.45
CA VAL A 189 2.22 -11.81 15.27
C VAL A 189 1.51 -13.04 14.74
N GLN A 190 0.48 -13.50 15.45
CA GLN A 190 -0.41 -14.54 14.98
C GLN A 190 -1.74 -13.89 14.63
N GLN A 191 -2.13 -13.99 13.37
CA GLN A 191 -3.38 -13.48 12.84
C GLN A 191 -4.34 -14.63 12.59
N SER A 192 -5.58 -14.47 13.05
CA SER A 192 -6.69 -15.37 12.73
C SER A 192 -7.87 -14.57 12.20
N ASP A 193 -8.43 -15.04 11.10
CA ASP A 193 -9.67 -14.56 10.55
C ASP A 193 -10.77 -15.59 10.84
N GLU A 194 -11.87 -15.15 11.46
CA GLU A 194 -12.95 -16.05 11.90
C GLU A 194 -13.66 -16.75 10.72
N GLU A 195 -13.62 -16.16 9.52
CA GLU A 195 -14.30 -16.72 8.34
C GLU A 195 -13.34 -17.37 7.35
N LEU A 196 -12.15 -16.78 7.15
CA LEU A 196 -11.25 -17.22 6.07
C LEU A 196 -10.44 -18.46 6.39
N MET A 197 -10.49 -18.97 7.64
CA MET A 197 -9.83 -20.22 8.03
C MET A 197 -8.39 -20.24 7.47
N THR A 198 -7.66 -19.17 7.77
CA THR A 198 -6.27 -18.98 7.37
C THR A 198 -5.53 -18.44 8.58
N GLU A 199 -4.48 -19.14 8.99
CA GLU A 199 -3.58 -18.69 10.05
C GLU A 199 -2.34 -18.08 9.41
N VAL A 200 -2.02 -16.86 9.81
CA VAL A 200 -0.78 -16.19 9.40
C VAL A 200 0.08 -15.96 10.63
N VAL A 201 1.33 -16.41 10.56
CA VAL A 201 2.34 -16.21 11.61
C VAL A 201 3.48 -15.41 11.01
N ASP A 202 3.63 -14.18 11.48
CA ASP A 202 4.71 -13.29 11.09
C ASP A 202 5.74 -13.18 12.23
N GLU A 203 7.02 -13.19 11.89
CA GLU A 203 8.13 -12.95 12.81
C GLU A 203 8.85 -11.67 12.41
N TYR A 204 9.09 -10.81 13.41
CA TYR A 204 9.74 -9.52 13.22
C TYR A 204 11.02 -9.45 14.04
N ASP A 205 12.07 -8.85 13.48
CA ASP A 205 13.26 -8.51 14.24
C ASP A 205 13.05 -7.30 15.18
N ALA A 206 14.09 -6.92 15.92
CA ALA A 206 14.02 -5.82 16.87
C ALA A 206 13.94 -4.42 16.21
N ALA A 207 14.25 -4.31 14.92
CA ALA A 207 14.07 -3.09 14.13
C ALA A 207 12.65 -2.99 13.55
N GLY A 208 11.85 -4.05 13.67
CA GLY A 208 10.49 -4.15 13.12
C GLY A 208 10.45 -4.63 11.68
N ASN A 209 11.53 -5.21 11.16
CA ASN A 209 11.55 -5.83 9.84
C ASN A 209 10.89 -7.21 9.91
N LEU A 210 10.03 -7.55 8.94
CA LEU A 210 9.44 -8.88 8.80
C LEU A 210 10.53 -9.85 8.34
N ILE A 211 10.97 -10.78 9.18
CA ILE A 211 12.04 -11.73 8.83
C ILE A 211 11.50 -13.08 8.36
N SER A 212 10.27 -13.42 8.74
CA SER A 212 9.60 -14.63 8.26
C SER A 212 8.08 -14.47 8.28
N ARG A 213 7.39 -15.05 7.30
CA ARG A 213 5.93 -15.16 7.24
C ARG A 213 5.54 -16.59 6.90
N ARG A 214 4.67 -17.19 7.69
CA ARG A 214 4.03 -18.47 7.39
C ARG A 214 2.53 -18.28 7.22
N ILE A 215 1.99 -18.79 6.12
CA ILE A 215 0.55 -18.86 5.85
C ILE A 215 0.16 -20.33 5.88
N ILE A 216 -0.85 -20.67 6.68
CA ILE A 216 -1.43 -22.01 6.80
C ILE A 216 -2.84 -21.95 6.21
N TRP A 217 -3.06 -22.74 5.17
CA TRP A 217 -4.35 -22.80 4.46
C TRP A 217 -5.20 -23.95 5.02
N ASP A 218 -6.38 -23.65 5.57
CA ASP A 218 -7.17 -24.66 6.31
C ASP A 218 -7.86 -25.70 5.40
N SER A 219 -7.93 -25.48 4.09
CA SER A 219 -8.57 -26.43 3.15
C SER A 219 -7.83 -27.77 3.04
N ASP A 220 -6.54 -27.78 3.35
CA ASP A 220 -5.60 -28.84 3.00
C ASP A 220 -4.35 -28.87 3.89
N GLY A 221 -4.19 -27.90 4.79
CA GLY A 221 -3.03 -27.78 5.68
C GLY A 221 -1.75 -27.42 4.95
N ARG A 222 -1.86 -26.92 3.71
CA ARG A 222 -0.72 -26.47 2.93
C ARG A 222 -0.11 -25.24 3.55
N THR A 223 1.21 -25.09 3.41
CA THR A 223 1.92 -23.92 3.89
C THR A 223 2.55 -23.15 2.77
N THR A 224 2.59 -21.83 2.95
CA THR A 224 3.42 -20.92 2.18
C THR A 224 4.28 -20.16 3.16
N ASP A 225 5.60 -20.24 3.00
CA ASP A 225 6.57 -19.61 3.88
C ASP A 225 7.39 -18.59 3.08
N TYR A 226 7.65 -17.43 3.66
CA TYR A 226 8.51 -16.40 3.12
C TYR A 226 9.61 -16.11 4.13
N ASP A 227 10.86 -16.12 3.70
CA ASP A 227 11.99 -15.70 4.52
C ASP A 227 12.64 -14.47 3.89
N TYR A 228 12.85 -13.44 4.69
CA TYR A 228 13.31 -12.12 4.23
C TYR A 228 14.71 -11.84 4.76
N THR A 229 15.50 -11.15 3.95
CA THR A 229 16.86 -10.74 4.30
C THR A 229 17.04 -9.25 4.06
N TYR A 230 17.81 -8.61 4.93
CA TYR A 230 17.98 -7.16 4.96
C TYR A 230 19.46 -6.77 4.97
N ASP A 231 19.77 -5.62 4.38
CA ASP A 231 21.08 -4.99 4.52
C ASP A 231 21.22 -4.19 5.82
N ASP A 232 22.37 -3.54 6.01
CA ASP A 232 22.68 -2.73 7.20
C ASP A 232 21.89 -1.41 7.27
N GLN A 233 21.16 -1.06 6.22
CA GLN A 233 20.25 0.08 6.15
C GLN A 233 18.79 -0.34 6.36
N ASN A 234 18.53 -1.60 6.73
CA ASN A 234 17.20 -2.21 6.85
C ASN A 234 16.41 -2.22 5.53
N ARG A 235 17.09 -2.29 4.38
CA ARG A 235 16.43 -2.50 3.09
C ARG A 235 16.42 -3.98 2.76
N GLU A 236 15.30 -4.48 2.24
CA GLU A 236 15.16 -5.87 1.83
C GLU A 236 16.09 -6.18 0.66
N ILE A 237 17.00 -7.14 0.83
CA ILE A 237 17.94 -7.57 -0.22
C ILE A 237 17.63 -8.96 -0.78
N GLY A 238 16.61 -9.62 -0.23
CA GLY A 238 16.13 -10.86 -0.78
C GLY A 238 14.97 -11.48 -0.04
N VAL A 239 14.24 -12.30 -0.77
CA VAL A 239 13.09 -13.08 -0.31
C VAL A 239 13.19 -14.48 -0.86
N GLU A 240 12.95 -15.47 -0.02
CA GLU A 240 12.79 -16.86 -0.43
C GLU A 240 11.35 -17.30 -0.16
N LEU A 241 10.71 -17.85 -1.20
CA LEU A 241 9.36 -18.39 -1.14
C LEU A 241 9.42 -19.91 -1.09
N TYR A 242 8.78 -20.49 -0.09
CA TYR A 242 8.61 -21.93 0.06
C TYR A 242 7.13 -22.29 0.00
N SER A 243 6.83 -23.43 -0.61
CA SER A 243 5.50 -24.04 -0.56
C SER A 243 5.66 -25.48 -0.09
N ASP A 244 4.94 -25.81 0.99
CA ASP A 244 5.05 -27.09 1.69
C ASP A 244 6.51 -27.48 2.01
N GLY A 245 7.31 -26.48 2.43
CA GLY A 245 8.72 -26.62 2.77
C GLY A 245 9.69 -26.79 1.58
N GLN A 246 9.20 -26.69 0.34
CA GLN A 246 10.05 -26.73 -0.85
C GLN A 246 10.26 -25.32 -1.39
N LEU A 247 11.53 -24.94 -1.63
CA LEU A 247 11.86 -23.67 -2.27
C LEU A 247 11.19 -23.60 -3.64
N ARG A 248 10.42 -22.54 -3.85
CA ARG A 248 9.78 -22.21 -5.12
C ARG A 248 10.59 -21.16 -5.85
N ASP A 249 10.73 -20.01 -5.21
CA ASP A 249 11.33 -18.84 -5.82
C ASP A 249 12.31 -18.18 -4.85
N ARG A 250 13.31 -17.51 -5.41
CA ARG A 250 14.24 -16.66 -4.67
C ARG A 250 14.44 -15.35 -5.40
N THR A 251 14.24 -14.25 -4.71
CA THR A 251 14.52 -12.90 -5.21
C THR A 251 15.77 -12.34 -4.56
N VAL A 252 16.62 -11.67 -5.35
CA VAL A 252 17.77 -10.89 -4.88
C VAL A 252 17.60 -9.45 -5.35
N ILE A 253 17.75 -8.49 -4.45
CA ILE A 253 17.49 -7.06 -4.68
C ILE A 253 18.77 -6.26 -4.43
N GLU A 254 19.07 -5.36 -5.36
CA GLU A 254 20.19 -4.43 -5.31
C GLU A 254 19.70 -3.01 -5.48
N TYR A 255 20.26 -2.11 -4.67
CA TYR A 255 19.88 -0.70 -4.67
C TYR A 255 21.00 0.18 -5.23
N ASP A 256 20.60 1.29 -5.87
CA ASP A 256 21.52 2.36 -6.21
C ASP A 256 21.82 3.26 -5.00
N VAL A 257 22.58 4.34 -5.25
CA VAL A 257 22.99 5.31 -4.22
C VAL A 257 21.82 6.12 -3.67
N ASP A 258 20.75 6.28 -4.46
CA ASP A 258 19.54 7.02 -4.09
C ASP A 258 18.50 6.11 -3.39
N GLY A 259 18.83 4.82 -3.25
CA GLY A 259 18.00 3.82 -2.60
C GLY A 259 16.90 3.24 -3.49
N LEU A 260 16.95 3.47 -4.81
CA LEU A 260 16.04 2.85 -5.77
C LEU A 260 16.53 1.45 -6.12
N ILE A 261 15.60 0.57 -6.50
CA ILE A 261 15.92 -0.77 -6.97
C ILE A 261 16.71 -0.64 -8.28
N SER A 262 18.03 -0.73 -8.21
CA SER A 262 18.88 -0.74 -9.40
C SER A 262 18.71 -2.04 -10.18
N ARG A 263 18.38 -3.13 -9.47
CA ARG A 263 18.13 -4.46 -10.04
C ARG A 263 17.48 -5.36 -9.00
N ALA A 264 16.43 -6.06 -9.37
CA ALA A 264 15.95 -7.25 -8.68
C ALA A 264 15.87 -8.41 -9.67
N ILE A 265 16.25 -9.61 -9.25
CA ILE A 265 16.14 -10.83 -10.06
C ILE A 265 15.45 -11.91 -9.23
N THR A 266 14.41 -12.50 -9.80
CA THR A 266 13.70 -13.66 -9.24
C THR A 266 14.10 -14.91 -10.00
N TYR A 267 14.53 -15.92 -9.25
CA TYR A 267 14.92 -17.22 -9.73
C TYR A 267 13.88 -18.26 -9.31
N ASP A 268 13.60 -19.22 -10.19
CA ASP A 268 12.86 -20.41 -9.80
C ASP A 268 13.73 -21.39 -8.99
N SER A 269 13.11 -22.49 -8.55
CA SER A 269 13.77 -23.57 -7.80
C SER A 269 14.93 -24.27 -8.54
N THR A 270 15.03 -24.12 -9.86
CA THR A 270 16.12 -24.65 -10.68
C THR A 270 17.27 -23.67 -10.85
N GLY A 271 17.06 -22.41 -10.46
CA GLY A 271 18.00 -21.30 -10.65
C GLY A 271 17.82 -20.57 -11.99
N ALA A 272 16.75 -20.82 -12.74
CA ALA A 272 16.42 -20.06 -13.93
C ALA A 272 15.81 -18.71 -13.56
N ILE A 273 16.11 -17.66 -14.32
CA ILE A 273 15.52 -16.33 -14.10
C ILE A 273 14.09 -16.35 -14.61
N ILE A 274 13.15 -16.07 -13.71
CA ILE A 274 11.71 -15.98 -14.01
C ILE A 274 11.17 -14.57 -13.80
N GLY A 275 11.97 -13.64 -13.28
CA GLY A 275 11.56 -12.25 -13.20
C GLY A 275 12.70 -11.29 -12.98
N THR A 276 12.48 -10.04 -13.39
CA THR A 276 13.42 -8.93 -13.13
C THR A 276 12.66 -7.67 -12.76
N SER A 277 13.26 -6.78 -11.99
CA SER A 277 12.71 -5.45 -11.73
C SER A 277 13.82 -4.41 -11.69
N GLU A 278 13.53 -3.19 -12.11
CA GLU A 278 14.39 -2.03 -11.95
C GLU A 278 13.55 -0.76 -11.76
N SER A 279 14.15 0.23 -11.10
CA SER A 279 13.57 1.53 -10.82
C SER A 279 14.54 2.63 -11.24
N ARG A 280 13.98 3.73 -11.76
CA ARG A 280 14.75 4.94 -12.12
C ARG A 280 13.89 6.19 -12.03
N GLU A 281 14.52 7.35 -11.89
CA GLU A 281 13.82 8.63 -12.03
C GLU A 281 13.47 8.91 -13.50
N VAL A 282 12.34 9.57 -13.71
CA VAL A 282 11.82 9.98 -15.02
C VAL A 282 11.25 11.40 -14.95
N ASP A 283 11.00 12.04 -16.09
CA ASP A 283 10.45 13.40 -16.12
C ASP A 283 8.94 13.46 -15.78
N GLY A 284 8.28 12.30 -15.78
CA GLY A 284 6.85 12.14 -15.54
C GLY A 284 6.21 11.16 -16.53
N PRO A 285 4.89 10.91 -16.40
CA PRO A 285 4.17 10.09 -17.35
C PRO A 285 4.11 10.83 -18.69
N GLN A 286 4.79 10.29 -19.71
CA GLN A 286 4.61 10.76 -21.09
C GLN A 286 3.33 10.16 -21.64
N LEU A 287 2.20 10.68 -21.17
CA LEU A 287 0.90 10.37 -21.74
C LEU A 287 0.88 10.99 -23.13
N GLY A 288 0.58 10.20 -24.16
CA GLY A 288 0.31 10.74 -25.49
C GLY A 288 -0.70 11.88 -25.34
N GLU A 289 -0.42 13.01 -25.99
CA GLU A 289 -1.34 14.14 -26.04
C GLU A 289 -2.62 13.74 -26.79
N ASP A 290 -3.52 13.00 -26.13
CA ASP A 290 -4.88 12.79 -26.64
C ASP A 290 -5.78 13.90 -26.10
N GLU A 291 -5.74 14.99 -26.88
CA GLU A 291 -6.81 15.90 -27.27
C GLU A 291 -7.86 16.34 -26.22
N THR A 292 -7.83 17.66 -25.99
CA THR A 292 -8.84 18.55 -25.39
C THR A 292 -10.31 18.23 -25.61
#